data_AF-A0A3A0B8K1-F1
#
_entry.id   AF-A0A3A0B8K1-F1
#
_cell.length_a   1.000
_cell.length_b   1.000
_cell.length_c   1.000
_cell.angle_alpha   90.00
_cell.angle_beta   90.00
_cell.angle_gamma   90.00
#
_symmetry.space_group_name_H-M   'P 1'
#
loop_
_entity.id
_entity.type
_entity.pdbx_description
1 polymer ?
#
loop_
_entity_poly.entity_id
_entity_poly.type
_entity_poly.pdbx_seq_one_letter_code
_entity_poly.pdbx_strand_id
1 'polypeptide(L)'
;MKKYIPVVAFTLILLAGLLTFDRYGESWDDRSLQKYADLSMQAYVTWPRQGFVEVDPPNLANYGPFFVSFAAVASQYLSTIFPIHLADARHLVYFLTWFAGIPAFHSIAKRFLSQLPALGATLLFASQPLLWGHAFINPKDTPFLSLFLLSISLGMQAFDSLEANPPIDLSPRPKRILPLLTALWLVSVFGLFIFTESVHTYIQTLVLSAQSGNTNILSYIA
;
A
#
# COMPACT_ATOMS: atom_id res chain seq x y z
N MET A 1 17.59 -2.30 31.33
CA MET A 1 18.41 -1.75 30.22
C MET A 1 18.19 -2.45 28.88
N LYS A 2 18.37 -3.80 28.77
CA LYS A 2 18.23 -4.53 27.48
C LYS A 2 16.89 -4.31 26.74
N LYS A 3 15.76 -4.18 27.44
CA LYS A 3 14.42 -3.97 26.84
C LYS A 3 14.30 -2.68 26.03
N TYR A 4 15.06 -1.63 26.37
CA TYR A 4 14.94 -0.31 25.73
C TYR A 4 15.92 -0.08 24.58
N ILE A 5 16.90 -0.96 24.39
CA ILE A 5 17.93 -0.80 23.36
C ILE A 5 17.32 -0.69 21.94
N PRO A 6 16.35 -1.54 21.52
CA PRO A 6 15.73 -1.39 20.21
C PRO A 6 14.99 -0.07 20.05
N VAL A 7 14.30 0.38 21.10
CA VAL A 7 13.58 1.66 21.08
C VAL A 7 14.55 2.82 20.86
N VAL A 8 15.64 2.87 21.62
CA VAL A 8 16.68 3.90 21.45
C VAL A 8 17.25 3.86 20.02
N ALA A 9 17.57 2.68 19.50
CA ALA A 9 18.07 2.53 18.14
C ALA A 9 17.08 3.07 17.09
N PHE A 10 15.79 2.73 17.20
CA PHE A 10 14.76 3.19 16.28
C PHE A 10 14.54 4.70 16.40
N THR A 11 14.59 5.25 17.62
CA THR A 11 14.53 6.70 17.83
C THR A 11 15.70 7.40 17.15
N LEU A 12 16.92 6.88 17.27
CA LEU A 12 18.09 7.47 16.60
C LEU A 12 17.96 7.42 15.07
N ILE A 13 17.46 6.31 14.53
CA ILE A 13 17.19 6.17 13.09
C ILE A 13 16.14 7.18 12.62
N LEU A 14 15.03 7.30 13.35
CA LEU A 14 13.97 8.27 13.07
C LEU A 14 14.52 9.69 13.07
N LEU A 15 15.26 10.06 14.13
CA LEU A 15 15.87 11.37 14.25
C LEU A 15 16.87 11.65 13.13
N ALA A 16 17.70 10.68 12.75
CA ALA A 16 18.63 10.83 11.63
C ALA A 16 17.89 11.17 10.34
N GLY A 17 16.82 10.44 9.99
CA GLY A 17 16.07 10.74 8.77
C GLY A 17 15.28 12.05 8.85
N LEU A 18 14.72 12.41 10.01
CA LEU A 18 14.09 13.72 10.23
C LEU A 18 15.07 14.89 10.08
N LEU A 19 16.36 14.67 10.31
CA LEU A 19 17.41 15.69 10.14
C LEU A 19 18.00 15.73 8.73
N THR A 20 17.72 14.73 7.88
CA THR A 20 18.36 14.60 6.56
C THR A 20 17.39 14.49 5.39
N PHE A 21 16.08 14.44 5.60
CA PHE A 21 15.10 14.21 4.52
C PHE A 21 15.17 15.26 3.40
N ASP A 22 15.65 16.47 3.70
CA ASP A 22 15.85 17.61 2.79
C ASP A 22 17.22 17.59 2.08
N ARG A 23 18.02 16.53 2.27
CA ARG A 23 19.37 16.38 1.70
C ARG A 23 19.43 15.44 0.50
N TYR A 24 18.27 15.09 -0.06
CA TYR A 24 18.13 14.15 -1.17
C TYR A 24 17.61 14.87 -2.41
N GLY A 25 18.11 14.49 -3.58
CA GLY A 25 17.59 14.97 -4.86
C GLY A 25 16.38 14.16 -5.32
N GLU A 26 15.58 14.74 -6.21
CA GLU A 26 14.48 14.02 -6.86
C GLU A 26 15.02 12.91 -7.78
N SER A 27 14.44 11.71 -7.67
CA SER A 27 14.71 10.63 -8.62
C SER A 27 13.99 10.86 -9.95
N TRP A 28 14.45 10.19 -11.01
CA TRP A 28 13.76 10.22 -12.32
C TRP A 28 12.33 9.69 -12.24
N ASP A 29 12.06 8.78 -11.30
CA ASP A 29 10.75 8.19 -11.08
C ASP A 29 9.78 9.13 -10.35
N ASP A 30 10.27 10.11 -9.57
CA ASP A 30 9.40 10.97 -8.75
C ASP A 30 8.42 11.75 -9.62
N ARG A 31 8.92 12.47 -10.65
CA ARG A 31 8.07 13.29 -11.52
C ARG A 31 7.01 12.50 -12.29
N SER A 32 7.39 11.35 -12.85
CA SER A 32 6.46 10.52 -13.62
C SER A 32 5.36 9.94 -12.71
N LEU A 33 5.72 9.53 -11.49
CA LEU A 33 4.77 9.00 -10.53
C LEU A 33 3.91 10.08 -9.87
N GLN A 34 4.39 11.31 -9.72
CA GLN A 34 3.54 12.44 -9.34
C GLN A 34 2.50 12.75 -10.41
N LYS A 35 2.91 12.81 -11.69
CA LYS A 35 1.95 12.97 -12.79
C LYS A 35 0.92 11.85 -12.80
N TYR A 36 1.36 10.61 -12.57
CA TYR A 36 0.47 9.47 -12.47
C TYR A 36 -0.50 9.56 -11.29
N ALA A 37 -0.03 10.02 -10.12
CA ALA A 37 -0.88 10.26 -8.96
C ALA A 37 -1.97 11.29 -9.29
N ASP A 38 -1.61 12.41 -9.93
CA ASP A 38 -2.56 13.47 -10.31
C ASP A 38 -3.61 12.96 -11.30
N LEU A 39 -3.19 12.27 -12.36
CA LEU A 39 -4.09 11.67 -13.35
C LEU A 39 -5.03 10.64 -12.69
N SER A 40 -4.49 9.79 -11.80
CA SER A 40 -5.28 8.79 -11.08
C SER A 40 -6.31 9.42 -10.14
N MET A 41 -5.97 10.53 -9.48
CA MET A 41 -6.91 11.27 -8.64
C MET A 41 -7.99 11.97 -9.48
N GLN A 42 -7.59 12.60 -10.60
CA GLN A 42 -8.52 13.24 -11.52
C GLN A 42 -9.49 12.25 -12.17
N ALA A 43 -9.06 11.01 -12.38
CA ALA A 43 -9.89 9.94 -12.93
C ALA A 43 -11.20 9.74 -12.14
N TYR A 44 -11.20 9.89 -10.82
CA TYR A 44 -12.43 9.79 -10.02
C TYR A 44 -13.49 10.84 -10.38
N VAL A 45 -13.07 11.98 -10.97
CA VAL A 45 -13.95 13.07 -11.38
C VAL A 45 -14.27 13.00 -12.87
N THR A 46 -13.28 12.67 -13.71
CA THR A 46 -13.40 12.73 -15.17
C THR A 46 -13.96 11.44 -15.77
N TRP A 47 -13.63 10.27 -15.20
CA TRP A 47 -14.01 8.96 -15.72
C TRP A 47 -15.52 8.79 -15.89
N PRO A 48 -16.41 9.24 -14.96
CA PRO A 48 -17.86 9.12 -15.16
C PRO A 48 -18.37 9.84 -16.42
N ARG A 49 -17.66 10.85 -16.92
CA ARG A 49 -18.01 11.61 -18.13
C ARG A 49 -17.31 11.10 -19.38
N GLN A 50 -16.06 10.64 -19.24
CA GLN A 50 -15.19 10.31 -20.36
C GLN A 50 -15.19 8.82 -20.69
N GLY A 51 -15.45 7.94 -19.71
CA GLY A 51 -15.44 6.48 -19.87
C GLY A 51 -14.05 5.85 -20.01
N PHE A 52 -12.98 6.67 -20.03
CA PHE A 52 -11.59 6.21 -20.06
C PHE A 52 -10.74 6.99 -19.06
N VAL A 53 -9.57 6.45 -18.72
CA VAL A 53 -8.55 7.11 -17.89
C VAL A 53 -7.31 7.29 -18.74
N GLU A 54 -6.89 8.54 -18.94
CA GLU A 54 -5.65 8.84 -19.65
C GLU A 54 -4.47 8.75 -18.66
N VAL A 55 -3.61 7.76 -18.85
CA VAL A 55 -2.41 7.53 -18.03
C VAL A 55 -1.17 7.64 -18.91
N ASP A 56 -0.21 8.48 -18.50
CA ASP A 56 1.05 8.69 -19.21
C ASP A 56 2.25 8.60 -18.23
N PRO A 57 3.28 7.77 -18.51
CA PRO A 57 3.35 6.80 -19.61
C PRO A 57 2.37 5.62 -19.47
N PRO A 58 1.94 4.99 -20.59
CA PRO A 58 0.92 3.93 -20.56
C PRO A 58 1.26 2.74 -19.67
N ASN A 59 2.54 2.45 -19.48
CA ASN A 59 3.00 1.37 -18.61
C ASN A 59 2.72 1.62 -17.12
N LEU A 60 2.51 2.86 -16.69
CA LEU A 60 2.13 3.17 -15.30
C LEU A 60 0.73 2.67 -14.96
N ALA A 61 -0.14 2.44 -15.96
CA ALA A 61 -1.45 1.83 -15.76
C ALA A 61 -1.37 0.39 -15.20
N ASN A 62 -0.20 -0.28 -15.31
CA ASN A 62 0.02 -1.61 -14.75
C ASN A 62 0.36 -1.61 -13.25
N TYR A 63 0.52 -0.43 -12.64
CA TYR A 63 0.86 -0.29 -11.22
C TYR A 63 -0.33 0.30 -10.47
N GLY A 64 -0.48 -0.04 -9.19
CA GLY A 64 -1.53 0.57 -8.35
C GLY A 64 -1.14 2.00 -7.94
N PRO A 65 -2.03 3.01 -8.05
CA PRO A 65 -1.70 4.40 -7.73
C PRO A 65 -1.75 4.73 -6.23
N PHE A 66 -2.23 3.79 -5.39
CA PHE A 66 -2.57 4.06 -3.99
C PHE A 66 -1.48 4.84 -3.23
N PHE A 67 -0.25 4.32 -3.19
CA PHE A 67 0.80 4.93 -2.38
C PHE A 67 1.24 6.28 -2.93
N VAL A 68 1.38 6.41 -4.25
CA VAL A 68 1.82 7.67 -4.88
C VAL A 68 0.75 8.77 -4.77
N SER A 69 -0.53 8.43 -4.90
CA SER A 69 -1.64 9.36 -4.62
C SER A 69 -1.70 9.76 -3.15
N PHE A 70 -1.51 8.80 -2.23
CA PHE A 70 -1.42 9.11 -0.80
C PHE A 70 -0.26 10.08 -0.51
N ALA A 71 0.93 9.81 -1.06
CA ALA A 71 2.10 10.64 -0.86
C ALA A 71 1.94 12.05 -1.46
N ALA A 72 1.29 12.17 -2.63
CA ALA A 72 0.97 13.46 -3.23
C ALA A 72 0.10 14.32 -2.29
N VAL A 73 -1.00 13.76 -1.78
CA VAL A 73 -1.91 14.46 -0.84
C VAL A 73 -1.20 14.79 0.48
N ALA A 74 -0.50 13.81 1.07
CA ALA A 74 0.18 13.98 2.35
C ALA A 74 1.29 15.05 2.28
N SER A 75 2.12 15.02 1.22
CA SER A 75 3.19 16.00 1.03
C SER A 75 2.65 17.41 0.77
N GLN A 76 1.54 17.54 0.03
CA GLN A 76 0.89 18.82 -0.17
C GLN A 76 0.38 19.39 1.15
N TYR A 77 -0.27 18.58 1.99
CA TYR A 77 -0.73 18.99 3.31
C TYR A 77 0.43 19.35 4.27
N LEU A 78 1.53 18.60 4.23
CA LEU A 78 2.72 18.94 5.02
C LEU A 78 3.32 20.29 4.59
N SER A 79 3.36 20.55 3.28
CA SER A 79 3.93 21.80 2.72
C SER A 79 3.03 23.02 2.94
N THR A 80 1.74 22.84 3.27
CA THR A 80 0.87 23.96 3.67
C THR A 80 1.02 24.32 5.14
N ILE A 81 1.40 23.35 5.99
CA ILE A 81 1.58 23.55 7.44
C ILE A 81 3.00 24.01 7.78
N PHE A 82 3.99 23.42 7.11
CA PHE A 82 5.40 23.67 7.39
C PHE A 82 6.08 24.35 6.19
N PRO A 83 7.10 25.19 6.41
CA PRO A 83 7.86 25.83 5.35
C PRO A 83 8.86 24.84 4.70
N ILE A 84 8.33 23.77 4.11
CA ILE A 84 9.10 22.67 3.50
C ILE A 84 8.78 22.64 2.01
N HIS A 85 9.80 22.44 1.17
CA HIS A 85 9.58 22.25 -0.27
C HIS A 85 8.81 20.96 -0.53
N LEU A 86 7.93 20.97 -1.53
CA LEU A 86 7.03 19.84 -1.81
C LEU A 86 7.79 18.51 -2.06
N ALA A 87 8.93 18.56 -2.74
CA ALA A 87 9.77 17.38 -2.96
C ALA A 87 10.32 16.81 -1.65
N ASP A 88 10.82 17.67 -0.77
CA ASP A 88 11.33 17.25 0.55
C ASP A 88 10.19 16.72 1.43
N ALA A 89 9.00 17.32 1.35
CA ALA A 89 7.82 16.79 2.04
C ALA A 89 7.46 15.37 1.54
N ARG A 90 7.64 15.07 0.25
CA ARG A 90 7.50 13.70 -0.29
C ARG A 90 8.59 12.77 0.25
N HIS A 91 9.85 13.19 0.24
CA HIS A 91 10.96 12.42 0.81
C HIS A 91 10.69 12.04 2.26
N LEU A 92 10.12 12.98 3.04
CA LEU A 92 9.70 12.71 4.41
C LEU A 92 8.61 11.63 4.48
N VAL A 93 7.57 11.70 3.62
CA VAL A 93 6.51 10.67 3.58
C VAL A 93 7.07 9.29 3.21
N TYR A 94 7.97 9.22 2.23
CA TYR A 94 8.65 7.98 1.84
C TYR A 94 9.46 7.40 3.00
N PHE A 95 10.24 8.25 3.66
CA PHE A 95 11.06 7.86 4.79
C PHE A 95 10.22 7.38 5.96
N LEU A 96 9.15 8.09 6.33
CA LEU A 96 8.27 7.67 7.43
C LEU A 96 7.57 6.34 7.15
N THR A 97 7.19 6.11 5.88
CA THR A 97 6.63 4.82 5.46
C THR A 97 7.67 3.71 5.57
N TRP A 98 8.90 3.98 5.12
CA TRP A 98 10.01 3.04 5.26
C TRP A 98 10.35 2.73 6.72
N PHE A 99 10.38 3.78 7.55
CA PHE A 99 10.66 3.69 8.97
C PHE A 99 9.66 2.78 9.68
N ALA A 100 8.37 2.84 9.32
CA ALA A 100 7.36 1.92 9.86
C ALA A 100 7.65 0.44 9.56
N GLY A 101 8.38 0.15 8.48
CA GLY A 101 8.89 -1.19 8.15
C GLY A 101 9.98 -1.69 9.10
N ILE A 102 10.74 -0.81 9.77
CA ILE A 102 11.86 -1.21 10.65
C ILE A 102 11.36 -1.95 11.91
N PRO A 103 10.40 -1.42 12.70
CA PRO A 103 9.81 -2.17 13.81
C PRO A 103 9.15 -3.47 13.35
N ALA A 104 8.52 -3.48 12.18
CA ALA A 104 7.89 -4.68 11.62
C ALA A 104 8.94 -5.76 11.30
N PHE A 105 10.04 -5.39 10.63
CA PHE A 105 11.17 -6.28 10.39
C PHE A 105 11.76 -6.81 11.69
N HIS A 106 11.93 -5.95 12.71
CA HIS A 106 12.44 -6.37 14.01
C HIS A 106 11.53 -7.40 14.68
N SER A 107 10.21 -7.17 14.64
CA SER A 107 9.18 -8.08 15.15
C SER A 107 9.25 -9.45 14.47
N ILE A 108 9.41 -9.48 13.15
CA ILE A 108 9.59 -10.73 12.38
C ILE A 108 10.91 -11.41 12.76
N ALA A 109 12.03 -10.69 12.78
CA ALA A 109 13.34 -11.24 13.13
C ALA A 109 13.36 -11.84 14.55
N LYS A 110 12.65 -11.21 15.49
CA LYS A 110 12.49 -11.66 16.88
C LYS A 110 11.80 -13.01 17.03
N ARG A 111 11.11 -13.51 15.99
CA ARG A 111 10.52 -14.86 15.98
C ARG A 111 11.55 -15.96 15.75
N PHE A 112 12.64 -15.65 15.06
CA PHE A 112 13.67 -16.62 14.68
C PHE A 112 14.98 -16.43 15.44
N LEU A 113 15.20 -15.23 16.00
CA LEU A 113 16.45 -14.82 16.62
C LEU A 113 16.25 -14.36 18.06
N SER A 114 17.30 -14.55 18.88
CA SER A 114 17.37 -13.90 20.19
C SER A 114 17.48 -12.37 20.03
N GLN A 115 17.29 -11.63 21.12
CA GLN A 115 17.10 -10.18 21.04
C GLN A 115 18.25 -9.43 20.37
N LEU A 116 19.51 -9.81 20.66
CA LEU A 116 20.67 -9.08 20.16
C LEU A 116 20.92 -9.35 18.66
N PRO A 117 20.93 -10.60 18.16
CA PRO A 117 20.99 -10.87 16.71
C PRO A 117 19.81 -10.28 15.93
N ALA A 118 18.58 -10.30 16.48
CA ALA A 118 17.43 -9.66 15.85
C ALA A 118 17.64 -8.15 15.68
N LEU A 119 18.16 -7.48 16.73
CA LEU A 119 18.53 -6.06 16.65
C LEU A 119 19.65 -5.84 15.63
N GLY A 120 20.68 -6.68 15.62
CA GLY A 120 21.77 -6.60 14.64
C GLY A 120 21.27 -6.70 13.19
N ALA A 121 20.42 -7.68 12.89
CA ALA A 121 19.79 -7.81 11.58
C ALA A 121 18.94 -6.59 11.20
N THR A 122 18.21 -6.03 12.18
CA THR A 122 17.40 -4.82 11.97
C THR A 122 18.26 -3.59 11.69
N LEU A 123 19.38 -3.44 12.41
CA LEU A 123 20.32 -2.35 12.19
C LEU A 123 20.97 -2.47 10.80
N LEU A 124 21.38 -3.67 10.38
CA LEU A 124 21.90 -3.89 9.03
C LEU A 124 20.88 -3.54 7.95
N PHE A 125 19.62 -3.95 8.13
CA PHE A 125 18.52 -3.56 7.24
C PHE A 125 18.34 -2.04 7.19
N ALA A 126 18.33 -1.38 8.34
CA ALA A 126 18.08 0.06 8.44
C ALA A 126 19.28 0.91 7.98
N SER A 127 20.51 0.46 8.19
CA SER A 127 21.71 1.24 7.89
C SER A 127 22.37 0.89 6.56
N GLN A 128 21.84 -0.09 5.81
CA GLN A 128 22.39 -0.42 4.50
C GLN A 128 22.27 0.80 3.57
N PRO A 129 23.38 1.31 3.00
CA PRO A 129 23.37 2.57 2.25
C PRO A 129 22.34 2.63 1.11
N LEU A 130 22.15 1.50 0.42
CA LEU A 130 21.14 1.37 -0.62
C LEU A 130 19.72 1.61 -0.06
N LEU A 131 19.33 0.86 0.97
CA LEU A 131 17.98 0.96 1.54
C LEU A 131 17.76 2.33 2.19
N TRP A 132 18.78 2.88 2.85
CA TRP A 132 18.73 4.23 3.42
C TRP A 132 18.50 5.28 2.34
N GLY A 133 19.29 5.29 1.25
CA GLY A 133 19.10 6.25 0.15
C GLY A 133 17.72 6.10 -0.49
N HIS A 134 17.32 4.87 -0.79
CA HIS A 134 16.00 4.58 -1.37
C HIS A 134 14.83 4.86 -0.41
N ALA A 135 15.06 5.02 0.90
CA ALA A 135 14.02 5.45 1.83
C ALA A 135 13.53 6.88 1.54
N PHE A 136 14.37 7.71 0.92
CA PHE A 136 14.03 9.11 0.62
C PHE A 136 13.65 9.32 -0.85
N ILE A 137 14.25 8.58 -1.79
CA ILE A 137 14.11 8.89 -3.23
C ILE A 137 13.25 7.91 -4.01
N ASN A 138 12.89 6.75 -3.43
CA ASN A 138 12.13 5.71 -4.12
C ASN A 138 10.64 5.78 -3.75
N PRO A 139 9.77 6.25 -4.67
CA PRO A 139 8.35 6.43 -4.40
C PRO A 139 7.53 5.13 -4.43
N LYS A 140 8.12 3.97 -4.76
CA LYS A 140 7.36 2.72 -4.98
C LYS A 140 7.92 1.51 -4.24
N ASP A 141 9.19 1.16 -4.42
CA ASP A 141 9.70 -0.15 -3.96
C ASP A 141 9.91 -0.17 -2.45
N THR A 142 10.51 0.89 -1.90
CA THR A 142 10.77 1.01 -0.46
C THR A 142 9.49 1.13 0.37
N PRO A 143 8.50 1.93 -0.05
CA PRO A 143 7.16 1.90 0.53
C PRO A 143 6.51 0.52 0.48
N PHE A 144 6.52 -0.13 -0.69
CA PHE A 144 5.91 -1.46 -0.87
C PHE A 144 6.55 -2.50 0.04
N LEU A 145 7.88 -2.56 0.10
CA LEU A 145 8.64 -3.41 1.03
C LEU A 145 8.17 -3.24 2.48
N SER A 146 7.96 -1.98 2.90
CA SER A 146 7.64 -1.66 4.30
C SER A 146 6.20 -2.00 4.65
N LEU A 147 5.27 -1.73 3.74
CA LEU A 147 3.87 -2.15 3.87
C LEU A 147 3.75 -3.68 3.86
N PHE A 148 4.57 -4.37 3.06
CA PHE A 148 4.63 -5.83 3.04
C PHE A 148 5.16 -6.39 4.37
N LEU A 149 6.24 -5.83 4.91
CA LEU A 149 6.76 -6.19 6.24
C LEU A 149 5.73 -5.95 7.34
N LEU A 150 5.02 -4.82 7.31
CA LEU A 150 3.93 -4.52 8.24
C LEU A 150 2.80 -5.55 8.12
N SER A 151 2.38 -5.87 6.91
CA SER A 151 1.34 -6.88 6.65
C SER A 151 1.72 -8.24 7.25
N ILE A 152 2.94 -8.71 7.01
CA ILE A 152 3.45 -9.97 7.59
C ILE A 152 3.49 -9.88 9.12
N SER A 153 4.11 -8.84 9.67
CA SER A 153 4.28 -8.70 11.12
C SER A 153 2.93 -8.65 11.84
N LEU A 154 1.98 -7.85 11.33
CA LEU A 154 0.63 -7.72 11.90
C LEU A 154 -0.17 -9.01 11.71
N GLY A 155 -0.06 -9.67 10.55
CA GLY A 155 -0.71 -10.96 10.29
C GLY A 155 -0.24 -12.04 11.26
N MET A 156 1.06 -12.11 11.54
CA MET A 156 1.59 -13.04 12.53
C MET A 156 1.15 -12.68 13.95
N GLN A 157 1.11 -11.39 14.32
CA GLN A 157 0.61 -10.97 15.65
C GLN A 157 -0.89 -11.25 15.81
N ALA A 158 -1.68 -11.03 14.77
CA ALA A 158 -3.10 -11.36 14.76
C ALA A 158 -3.30 -12.87 14.96
N PHE A 159 -2.50 -13.70 14.27
CA PHE A 159 -2.54 -15.15 14.45
C PHE A 159 -2.16 -15.58 15.87
N ASP A 160 -1.10 -15.00 16.46
CA ASP A 160 -0.69 -15.31 17.83
C ASP A 160 -1.73 -14.89 18.88
N SER A 161 -2.55 -13.88 18.57
CA SER A 161 -3.62 -13.41 19.45
C SER A 161 -4.86 -14.31 19.45
N LEU A 162 -4.92 -15.28 18.52
CA LEU A 162 -5.97 -16.28 18.52
C LEU A 162 -5.74 -17.21 19.72
N GLU A 163 -6.59 -17.10 20.74
CA GLU A 163 -6.68 -18.12 21.77
C GLU A 163 -6.99 -19.46 21.09
N ALA A 164 -6.37 -20.55 21.58
CA ALA A 164 -6.76 -21.90 21.25
C ALA A 164 -8.16 -22.14 21.84
N ASN A 165 -9.17 -21.57 21.20
CA ASN A 165 -10.54 -21.77 21.59
C ASN A 165 -10.85 -23.27 21.46
N PRO A 166 -11.53 -23.89 22.44
CA PRO A 166 -12.12 -25.20 22.22
C PRO A 166 -12.94 -25.14 20.92
N PRO A 167 -12.99 -26.24 20.14
CA PRO A 167 -13.66 -26.23 18.84
C PRO A 167 -15.03 -25.58 18.97
N ILE A 168 -15.22 -24.46 18.27
CA ILE A 168 -16.45 -23.70 18.33
C ILE A 168 -17.56 -24.62 17.85
N ASP A 169 -18.41 -25.08 18.76
CA ASP A 169 -19.60 -25.84 18.39
C ASP A 169 -20.63 -24.88 17.80
N LEU A 170 -20.43 -24.57 16.51
CA LEU A 170 -21.34 -23.72 15.77
C LEU A 170 -22.73 -24.35 15.75
N SER A 171 -23.76 -23.54 15.94
CA SER A 171 -25.13 -23.99 15.74
C SER A 171 -25.34 -24.46 14.27
N PRO A 172 -26.34 -25.32 13.99
CA PRO A 172 -26.50 -25.96 12.67
C PRO A 172 -26.61 -25.00 11.49
N ARG A 173 -27.08 -23.76 11.71
CA ARG A 173 -27.22 -22.72 10.67
C ARG A 173 -25.85 -22.19 10.21
N PRO A 174 -24.99 -21.60 11.07
CA PRO A 174 -23.65 -21.17 10.69
C PRO A 174 -22.79 -22.32 10.11
N LYS A 175 -22.92 -23.56 10.61
CA LYS A 175 -22.23 -24.73 10.03
C LYS A 175 -22.54 -24.97 8.56
N ARG A 176 -23.73 -24.57 8.08
CA ARG A 176 -24.13 -24.67 6.67
C ARG A 176 -23.80 -23.40 5.90
N ILE A 177 -24.03 -22.23 6.51
CA ILE A 177 -23.90 -20.93 5.86
C ILE A 177 -22.42 -20.58 5.62
N LEU A 178 -21.53 -20.75 6.61
CA LEU A 178 -20.11 -20.42 6.43
C LEU A 178 -19.46 -21.13 5.25
N PRO A 179 -19.51 -22.47 5.12
CA PRO A 179 -18.89 -23.15 3.99
C PRO A 179 -19.53 -22.75 2.66
N LEU A 180 -20.83 -22.48 2.62
CA LEU A 180 -21.49 -21.94 1.43
C LEU A 180 -20.99 -20.54 1.07
N LEU A 181 -20.84 -19.64 2.05
CA LEU A 181 -20.30 -18.30 1.83
C LEU A 181 -18.82 -18.34 1.44
N THR A 182 -18.02 -19.21 2.06
CA THR A 182 -16.62 -19.42 1.70
C THR A 182 -16.50 -20.01 0.29
N ALA A 183 -17.32 -21.00 -0.04
CA ALA A 183 -17.35 -21.57 -1.39
C ALA A 183 -17.83 -20.54 -2.41
N LEU A 184 -18.88 -19.78 -2.12
CA LEU A 184 -19.34 -18.68 -2.96
C LEU A 184 -18.23 -17.65 -3.16
N TRP A 185 -17.56 -17.22 -2.08
CA TRP A 185 -16.45 -16.28 -2.15
C TRP A 185 -15.29 -16.82 -3.00
N LEU A 186 -14.85 -18.07 -2.77
CA LEU A 186 -13.80 -18.69 -3.57
C LEU A 186 -14.21 -18.79 -5.05
N VAL A 187 -15.41 -19.30 -5.34
CA VAL A 187 -15.94 -19.40 -6.69
C VAL A 187 -16.08 -18.02 -7.34
N SER A 188 -16.50 -16.99 -6.60
CA SER A 188 -16.57 -15.62 -7.12
C SER A 188 -15.19 -15.05 -7.42
N VAL A 189 -14.21 -15.25 -6.55
CA VAL A 189 -12.83 -14.77 -6.77
C VAL A 189 -12.22 -15.45 -8.00
N PHE A 190 -12.24 -16.78 -8.06
CA PHE A 190 -11.68 -17.52 -9.19
C PHE A 190 -12.51 -17.34 -10.46
N GLY A 191 -13.83 -17.27 -10.34
CA GLY A 191 -14.74 -17.01 -11.45
C GLY A 191 -14.47 -15.63 -12.06
N LEU A 192 -14.42 -14.57 -11.25
CA LEU A 192 -14.10 -13.22 -11.74
C LEU A 192 -12.71 -13.18 -12.39
N PHE A 193 -11.73 -13.90 -11.85
CA PHE A 193 -10.41 -14.01 -12.45
C PHE A 193 -10.42 -14.74 -13.80
N ILE A 194 -11.04 -15.93 -13.88
CA ILE A 194 -11.13 -16.73 -15.11
C ILE A 194 -11.93 -16.00 -16.19
N PHE A 195 -13.03 -15.35 -15.79
CA PHE A 195 -13.95 -14.66 -16.71
C PHE A 195 -13.68 -13.16 -16.80
N THR A 196 -12.49 -12.68 -16.42
CA THR A 196 -12.16 -11.25 -16.42
C THR A 196 -12.43 -10.61 -17.78
N GLU A 197 -12.00 -11.24 -18.87
CA GLU A 197 -12.19 -10.72 -20.23
C GLU A 197 -13.67 -10.68 -20.64
N SER A 198 -14.44 -11.72 -20.29
CA SER A 198 -15.87 -11.79 -20.59
C SER A 198 -16.65 -10.73 -19.80
N VAL A 199 -16.33 -10.55 -18.52
CA VAL A 199 -16.93 -9.50 -17.67
C VAL A 199 -16.56 -8.12 -18.20
N HIS A 200 -15.29 -7.89 -18.56
CA HIS A 200 -14.84 -6.64 -19.16
C HIS A 200 -15.62 -6.33 -20.45
N THR A 201 -15.70 -7.29 -21.36
CA THR A 201 -16.42 -7.15 -22.63
C THR A 201 -17.91 -6.88 -22.42
N TYR A 202 -18.54 -7.56 -21.45
CA TYR A 202 -19.93 -7.35 -21.11
C TYR A 202 -20.18 -5.93 -20.58
N ILE A 203 -19.36 -5.46 -19.63
CA ILE A 203 -19.46 -4.10 -19.09
C ILE A 203 -19.22 -3.07 -20.20
N GLN A 204 -18.20 -3.25 -21.03
CA GLN A 204 -17.89 -2.36 -22.14
C GLN A 204 -19.07 -2.26 -23.12
N THR A 205 -19.70 -3.40 -23.44
CA THR A 205 -20.87 -3.44 -24.32
C THR A 205 -22.05 -2.67 -23.73
N LEU A 206 -22.31 -2.81 -22.42
CA LEU A 206 -23.36 -2.07 -21.73
C LEU A 206 -23.09 -0.56 -21.74
N VAL A 207 -21.85 -0.13 -21.48
CA VAL A 207 -21.47 1.28 -21.49
C VAL A 207 -21.64 1.88 -22.88
N LEU A 208 -21.10 1.24 -23.92
CA LEU A 208 -21.22 1.72 -25.31
C LEU A 208 -22.68 1.76 -25.78
N SER A 209 -23.48 0.75 -25.40
CA SER A 209 -24.91 0.71 -25.69
C SER A 209 -25.67 1.87 -25.03
N ALA A 210 -25.38 2.17 -23.76
CA ALA A 210 -25.96 3.31 -23.05
C ALA A 210 -25.53 4.64 -23.67
N GLN A 211 -24.24 4.78 -24.03
CA GLN A 211 -23.71 5.96 -24.71
C GLN A 211 -24.40 6.23 -26.05
N SER A 212 -24.77 5.17 -26.79
CA SER A 212 -25.54 5.28 -28.03
C SER A 212 -27.04 5.57 -27.84
N GLY A 213 -27.50 5.78 -26.60
CA GLY A 213 -28.89 6.11 -26.28
C GLY A 213 -29.81 4.90 -26.09
N ASN A 214 -29.27 3.68 -26.02
CA ASN A 214 -30.08 2.49 -25.74
C ASN A 214 -30.30 2.30 -24.24
N THR A 215 -31.50 1.87 -23.86
CA THR A 215 -31.84 1.57 -22.46
C THR A 215 -31.28 0.22 -22.01
N ASN A 216 -30.46 0.24 -20.97
CA ASN A 216 -29.95 -0.91 -20.25
C ASN A 216 -29.76 -0.58 -18.74
N ILE A 217 -29.28 -1.55 -17.96
CA ILE A 217 -29.12 -1.39 -16.52
C ILE A 217 -28.24 -0.19 -16.13
N LEU A 218 -27.20 0.14 -16.90
CA LEU A 218 -26.34 1.29 -16.61
C LEU A 218 -27.04 2.61 -16.91
N SER A 219 -27.82 2.69 -18.00
CA SER A 219 -28.59 3.89 -18.32
C SER A 219 -29.72 4.21 -17.32
N TYR A 220 -30.14 3.22 -16.51
CA TYR A 220 -31.12 3.43 -15.45
C TYR A 220 -30.51 3.94 -14.14
N ILE A 221 -29.19 3.79 -13.97
CA ILE A 221 -28.46 4.14 -12.75
C ILE A 221 -27.65 5.45 -12.92
N ALA A 222 -27.25 5.77 -14.16
CA ALA A 222 -26.56 7.01 -14.54
C ALA A 222 -27.54 8.18 -14.72
#